data_AF-A0A942CY21-F1
#
_entry.id   AF-A0A942CY21-F1
#
_cell.length_a   1.000
_cell.length_b   1.000
_cell.length_c   1.000
_cell.angle_alpha   90.00
_cell.angle_beta   90.00
_cell.angle_gamma   90.00
#
_symmetry.space_group_name_H-M   'P 1'
#
loop_
_entity.id
_entity.type
_entity.pdbx_description
1 polymer ?
#
loop_
_entity_poly.entity_id
_entity_poly.type
_entity_poly.pdbx_seq_one_letter_code
_entity_poly.pdbx_strand_id
1 'polypeptide(L)'
;MITIQRRGIFCLRPGNKATLRGTAIDFGDKRGLIYTMGYVPFLRCYTGFRVPQPLEILENWGSVSFREAAEDILRLTKLNWNTAAFNCRDPITMAFARRVGEILKMAKGNDPALYYRFYM
;
A
#
# COMPACT_ATOMS: atom_id res chain seq x y z
N MET A 1 9.17 1.02 13.68
CA MET A 1 9.60 0.68 12.31
C MET A 1 8.59 -0.29 11.74
N ILE A 2 7.96 0.02 10.60
CA ILE A 2 6.87 -0.80 10.05
C ILE A 2 7.36 -1.63 8.86
N THR A 3 7.04 -2.92 8.87
CA THR A 3 7.24 -3.83 7.74
C THR A 3 5.93 -4.04 7.00
N ILE A 4 5.98 -3.92 5.67
CA ILE A 4 4.83 -4.11 4.77
C ILE A 4 5.13 -5.28 3.84
N GLN A 5 4.26 -6.28 3.80
CA GLN A 5 4.44 -7.50 3.02
C GLN A 5 3.17 -7.91 2.27
N ARG A 6 3.33 -8.78 1.26
CA ARG A 6 2.23 -9.44 0.55
C ARG A 6 2.35 -10.94 0.75
N ARG A 7 1.32 -11.56 1.32
CA ARG A 7 1.27 -13.02 1.57
C ARG A 7 0.60 -13.83 0.46
N GLY A 8 0.00 -13.17 -0.53
CA GLY A 8 -0.80 -13.84 -1.56
C GLY A 8 -2.18 -14.32 -1.08
N ILE A 9 -2.50 -14.11 0.20
CA ILE A 9 -3.82 -14.41 0.77
C ILE A 9 -4.87 -13.39 0.34
N PHE A 10 -6.13 -13.80 0.31
CA PHE A 10 -7.28 -12.92 0.19
C PHE A 10 -8.45 -13.50 0.97
N CYS A 11 -9.35 -12.63 1.40
CA CYS A 11 -10.57 -12.98 2.11
C CYS A 11 -11.75 -12.67 1.19
N LEU A 12 -12.77 -13.50 1.27
CA LEU A 12 -14.03 -13.29 0.57
C LEU A 12 -15.01 -12.60 1.52
N ARG A 13 -15.82 -11.70 0.96
CA ARG A 13 -16.96 -11.09 1.65
C ARG A 13 -18.24 -11.71 1.08
N PRO A 14 -19.27 -11.97 1.91
CA PRO A 14 -20.58 -12.36 1.41
C PRO A 14 -21.11 -11.40 0.33
N GLY A 15 -21.72 -11.96 -0.71
CA GLY A 15 -22.29 -11.22 -1.85
C GLY A 15 -21.43 -11.30 -3.11
N ASN A 16 -21.67 -10.36 -4.04
CA ASN A 16 -21.06 -10.35 -5.38
C ASN A 16 -20.04 -9.22 -5.59
N LYS A 17 -19.70 -8.47 -4.54
CA LYS A 17 -18.73 -7.37 -4.59
C LYS A 17 -17.43 -7.79 -3.92
N ALA A 18 -16.33 -7.24 -4.42
CA ALA A 18 -15.03 -7.43 -3.83
C ALA A 18 -14.98 -6.91 -2.38
N THR A 19 -14.02 -7.37 -1.59
CA THR A 19 -13.77 -6.91 -0.22
C THR A 19 -13.66 -5.39 -0.16
N LEU A 20 -14.21 -4.76 0.88
CA LEU A 20 -14.22 -3.30 0.99
C LEU A 20 -12.80 -2.75 1.11
N ARG A 21 -12.52 -1.67 0.39
CA ARG A 21 -11.30 -0.90 0.62
C ARG A 21 -11.33 -0.37 2.06
N GLY A 22 -10.26 -0.63 2.79
CA GLY A 22 -10.09 -0.24 4.18
C GLY A 22 -10.58 -1.28 5.18
N THR A 23 -11.04 -2.45 4.74
CA THR A 23 -11.19 -3.59 5.65
C THR A 23 -9.84 -3.90 6.29
N ALA A 24 -9.80 -3.88 7.61
CA ALA A 24 -8.64 -4.23 8.42
C ALA A 24 -8.93 -5.50 9.21
N ILE A 25 -7.95 -6.39 9.32
CA ILE A 25 -8.02 -7.62 10.12
C ILE A 25 -6.84 -7.56 11.09
N ASP A 26 -7.14 -7.31 12.36
CA ASP A 26 -6.14 -7.25 13.42
C ASP A 26 -5.84 -8.66 13.92
N PHE A 27 -4.56 -9.02 14.02
CA PHE A 27 -4.11 -10.30 14.54
C PHE A 27 -3.57 -10.20 15.98
N GLY A 28 -3.60 -9.00 16.58
CA GLY A 28 -2.87 -8.73 17.82
C GLY A 28 -1.39 -8.45 17.55
N ASP A 29 -0.64 -8.15 18.62
CA ASP A 29 0.82 -7.94 18.58
C ASP A 29 1.29 -6.95 17.50
N LYS A 30 0.50 -5.89 17.27
CA LYS A 30 0.74 -4.85 16.26
C LYS A 30 0.92 -5.42 14.84
N ARG A 31 0.25 -6.52 14.54
CA ARG A 31 0.25 -7.20 13.26
C ARG A 31 -1.16 -7.31 12.71
N GLY A 32 -1.31 -7.18 11.41
CA GLY A 32 -2.60 -7.40 10.77
C GLY A 32 -2.59 -7.20 9.27
N LEU A 33 -3.77 -7.29 8.67
CA LEU A 33 -3.99 -7.12 7.23
C LEU A 33 -4.80 -5.87 6.97
N ILE A 34 -4.43 -5.10 5.94
CA ILE A 34 -5.22 -3.96 5.45
C ILE A 34 -5.49 -4.09 3.95
N TYR A 35 -6.76 -3.95 3.57
CA TYR A 35 -7.16 -3.88 2.16
C TYR A 35 -7.00 -2.45 1.64
N THR A 36 -5.83 -2.14 1.07
CA THR A 36 -5.58 -0.84 0.40
C THR A 36 -6.32 -0.70 -0.93
N MET A 37 -6.65 -1.84 -1.54
CA MET A 37 -7.48 -1.99 -2.72
C MET A 37 -8.72 -2.81 -2.37
N GLY A 38 -9.83 -2.51 -3.01
CA GLY A 38 -11.10 -3.19 -2.77
C GLY A 38 -12.27 -2.39 -3.33
N TYR A 39 -13.48 -2.88 -3.12
CA TYR A 39 -14.69 -2.16 -3.49
C TYR A 39 -14.76 -0.82 -2.76
N VAL A 40 -14.97 0.25 -3.53
CA VAL A 40 -15.13 1.61 -3.02
C VAL A 40 -16.61 1.99 -3.16
N PRO A 41 -17.36 2.13 -2.04
CA PRO A 41 -18.80 2.44 -2.10
C PRO A 41 -19.13 3.70 -2.90
N PHE A 42 -18.34 4.76 -2.73
CA PHE A 42 -18.50 6.03 -3.47
C PHE A 42 -18.43 5.84 -4.99
N LEU A 43 -17.51 5.00 -5.48
CA LEU A 43 -17.36 4.70 -6.91
C LEU A 43 -18.29 3.58 -7.38
N ARG A 44 -18.98 2.90 -6.45
CA ARG A 44 -19.81 1.70 -6.68
C ARG A 44 -19.08 0.59 -7.46
N CYS A 45 -17.75 0.56 -7.38
CA CYS A 45 -16.90 -0.30 -8.19
C CYS A 45 -15.59 -0.63 -7.45
N TYR A 46 -14.94 -1.71 -7.89
CA TYR A 46 -13.55 -2.01 -7.60
C TYR A 46 -12.74 -1.83 -8.89
N THR A 47 -11.72 -0.97 -8.86
CA THR A 47 -10.95 -0.54 -10.04
C THR A 47 -9.76 -1.44 -10.40
N GLY A 48 -9.54 -2.54 -9.67
CA GLY A 48 -8.39 -3.42 -9.92
C GLY A 48 -8.73 -4.63 -10.79
N PHE A 49 -7.70 -5.15 -11.48
CA PHE A 49 -7.84 -6.27 -12.43
C PHE A 49 -7.88 -7.67 -11.80
N ARG A 50 -7.48 -7.82 -10.53
CA ARG A 50 -7.36 -9.11 -9.83
C ARG A 50 -8.10 -9.05 -8.50
N VAL A 51 -8.44 -10.21 -7.94
CA VAL A 51 -9.03 -10.29 -6.58
C VAL A 51 -8.19 -9.43 -5.62
N PRO A 52 -8.81 -8.51 -4.84
CA PRO A 52 -8.06 -7.67 -3.93
C PRO A 52 -7.28 -8.51 -2.93
N GLN A 53 -5.99 -8.19 -2.78
CA GLN A 53 -5.12 -8.80 -1.78
C GLN A 53 -4.71 -7.72 -0.78
N PRO A 54 -4.83 -7.98 0.53
CA PRO A 54 -4.40 -7.04 1.54
C PRO A 54 -2.88 -6.94 1.60
N LEU A 55 -2.42 -5.87 2.22
CA LEU A 55 -1.05 -5.75 2.72
C LEU A 55 -1.02 -6.29 4.14
N GLU A 56 -0.02 -7.12 4.45
CA GLU A 56 0.31 -7.42 5.84
C GLU A 56 1.19 -6.30 6.40
N ILE A 57 0.82 -5.82 7.58
CA ILE A 57 1.55 -4.82 8.34
C ILE A 57 2.05 -5.48 9.61
N LEU A 58 3.31 -5.25 9.94
CA LEU A 58 3.91 -5.58 11.22
C LEU A 58 4.65 -4.37 11.75
N GLU A 59 4.31 -3.92 12.94
CA GLU A 59 5.09 -2.93 13.67
C GLU A 59 6.18 -3.65 14.48
N ASN A 60 7.45 -3.28 14.25
CA ASN A 60 8.59 -3.99 14.85
C ASN A 60 9.18 -3.30 16.08
N TRP A 61 9.14 -1.96 16.18
CA TRP A 61 10.01 -1.20 17.12
C TRP A 61 9.41 0.09 17.68
N GLY A 62 8.21 0.47 17.25
CA GLY A 62 7.53 1.73 17.58
C GLY A 62 6.37 1.54 18.54
N SER A 63 5.70 2.64 18.87
CA SER A 63 4.52 2.65 19.75
C SER A 63 3.19 2.68 19.00
N VAL A 64 3.22 2.80 17.67
CA VAL A 64 2.03 2.92 16.81
C VAL A 64 1.23 1.62 16.84
N SER A 65 -0.07 1.72 17.06
CA SER A 65 -0.98 0.57 16.98
C SER A 65 -1.15 0.09 15.54
N PHE A 66 -1.58 -1.15 15.35
CA PHE A 66 -1.89 -1.68 14.01
C PHE A 66 -2.92 -0.79 13.29
N ARG A 67 -3.96 -0.32 14.01
CA ARG A 67 -5.02 0.50 13.44
C ARG A 67 -4.52 1.85 12.94
N GLU A 68 -3.71 2.54 13.74
CA GLU A 68 -3.09 3.82 13.33
C GLU A 68 -2.20 3.62 12.09
N ALA A 69 -1.36 2.58 12.10
CA ALA A 69 -0.52 2.25 10.95
C ALA A 69 -1.35 1.93 9.69
N ALA A 70 -2.46 1.20 9.83
CA ALA A 70 -3.35 0.87 8.73
C ALA A 70 -4.06 2.10 8.15
N GLU A 71 -4.51 3.02 9.00
CA GLU A 71 -5.11 4.29 8.59
C GLU A 71 -4.12 5.17 7.83
N ASP A 72 -2.89 5.29 8.34
CA ASP A 72 -1.85 6.07 7.66
C ASP A 72 -1.45 5.45 6.33
N ILE A 73 -1.33 4.12 6.24
CA ILE A 73 -1.09 3.43 4.96
C ILE A 73 -2.23 3.69 3.98
N LEU A 74 -3.49 3.66 4.42
CA LEU A 74 -4.64 4.01 3.56
C LEU A 74 -4.59 5.47 3.08
N ARG A 75 -4.13 6.41 3.91
CA ARG A 75 -3.95 7.82 3.51
C ARG A 75 -2.83 7.94 2.49
N LEU A 76 -1.67 7.33 2.75
CA LEU A 76 -0.50 7.32 1.85
C LEU A 76 -0.81 6.72 0.47
N THR A 77 -1.75 5.79 0.36
CA THR A 77 -2.18 5.25 -0.95
C THR A 77 -2.92 6.26 -1.84
N LYS A 78 -3.39 7.38 -1.28
CA LYS A 78 -4.14 8.42 -2.02
C LYS A 78 -3.28 9.60 -2.46
N LEU A 79 -2.03 9.67 -2.02
CA LEU A 79 -1.18 10.86 -2.22
C LEU A 79 -0.39 10.84 -3.53
N ASN A 80 -0.60 9.84 -4.39
CA ASN A 80 0.18 9.72 -5.62
C ASN A 80 -0.30 10.73 -6.67
N TRP A 81 0.40 11.87 -6.74
CA TRP A 81 0.12 12.95 -7.69
C TRP A 81 0.49 12.62 -9.14
N ASN A 82 1.20 11.52 -9.39
CA ASN A 82 1.55 11.05 -10.73
C ASN A 82 0.44 10.20 -11.39
N THR A 83 -0.75 10.12 -10.77
CA THR A 83 -1.90 9.41 -11.34
C THR A 83 -3.21 10.08 -10.95
N ALA A 84 -4.19 10.03 -11.85
CA ALA A 84 -5.56 10.44 -11.58
C ALA A 84 -6.40 9.31 -10.91
N ALA A 85 -5.79 8.16 -10.63
CA ALA A 85 -6.49 7.06 -9.97
C ALA A 85 -6.91 7.45 -8.54
N PHE A 86 -8.12 7.03 -8.14
CA PHE A 86 -8.67 7.29 -6.80
C PHE A 86 -7.75 6.84 -5.65
N ASN A 87 -7.03 5.73 -5.85
CA ASN A 87 -6.08 5.18 -4.91
C ASN A 87 -5.06 4.29 -5.63
N CYS A 88 -3.87 4.21 -5.06
CA CYS A 88 -2.84 3.26 -5.44
C CYS A 88 -2.86 2.02 -4.56
N ARG A 89 -2.23 0.95 -5.06
CA ARG A 89 -2.13 -0.33 -4.34
C ARG A 89 -1.11 -0.29 -3.22
N ASP A 90 0.04 0.33 -3.47
CA ASP A 90 1.11 0.52 -2.49
C ASP A 90 1.02 1.95 -1.91
N PRO A 91 1.41 2.17 -0.64
CA PRO A 91 1.60 3.51 -0.12
C PRO A 91 2.69 4.21 -0.92
N ILE A 92 2.52 5.52 -1.12
CA ILE A 92 3.38 6.33 -1.98
C ILE A 92 4.88 6.25 -1.60
N THR A 93 5.17 6.14 -0.31
CA THR A 93 6.55 6.00 0.22
C THR A 93 7.26 4.77 -0.36
N MET A 94 6.57 3.62 -0.39
CA MET A 94 7.11 2.39 -0.97
C MET A 94 7.15 2.44 -2.50
N ALA A 95 6.12 3.00 -3.12
CA ALA A 95 6.05 3.10 -4.58
C ALA A 95 7.23 3.93 -5.13
N PHE A 96 7.53 5.07 -4.50
CA PHE A 96 8.65 5.91 -4.88
C PHE A 96 10.00 5.28 -4.58
N ALA A 97 10.21 4.72 -3.39
CA ALA A 97 11.47 4.05 -3.06
C ALA A 97 11.81 2.96 -4.08
N ARG A 98 10.81 2.17 -4.51
CA ARG A 98 11.00 1.17 -5.57
C ARG A 98 11.33 1.83 -6.91
N ARG A 99 10.61 2.88 -7.31
CA ARG A 99 10.83 3.57 -8.59
C ARG A 99 12.24 4.16 -8.69
N VAL A 100 12.70 4.83 -7.65
CA VAL A 100 14.09 5.35 -7.58
C VAL A 100 15.08 4.20 -7.68
N GLY A 101 14.87 3.11 -6.95
CA GLY A 101 15.71 1.92 -7.03
C GLY A 101 15.81 1.34 -8.44
N GLU A 102 14.70 1.29 -9.19
CA GLU A 102 14.71 0.84 -10.59
C GLU A 102 15.49 1.78 -11.52
N ILE A 103 15.37 3.10 -11.34
CA ILE A 103 16.12 4.08 -12.12
C ILE A 103 17.63 3.93 -11.86
N LEU A 104 18.01 3.80 -10.59
CA LEU A 104 19.41 3.64 -10.19
C LEU A 104 20.04 2.36 -10.75
N LYS A 105 19.28 1.25 -10.79
CA LYS A 105 19.74 -0.01 -11.42
C LYS A 105 20.06 0.18 -12.91
N MET A 106 19.31 1.02 -13.62
CA MET A 106 19.51 1.28 -15.04
C MET A 106 20.63 2.27 -15.32
N ALA A 107 20.85 3.24 -14.43
CA ALA A 107 21.73 4.38 -14.67
C ALA A 107 23.21 4.02 -14.83
N LYS A 108 23.69 2.87 -14.29
CA LYS A 108 25.11 2.40 -14.32
C LYS A 108 26.18 3.46 -13.95
N GLY A 109 25.79 4.61 -13.41
CA GLY A 109 26.67 5.74 -13.15
C GLY A 109 27.35 5.67 -11.79
N ASN A 110 28.57 6.20 -11.71
CA ASN A 110 29.38 6.18 -10.48
C ASN A 110 28.96 7.25 -9.44
N ASP A 111 28.09 8.20 -9.81
CA ASP A 111 27.64 9.29 -8.92
C ASP A 111 26.14 9.58 -9.09
N PRO A 112 25.26 8.76 -8.50
CA PRO A 112 23.82 9.01 -8.52
C PRO A 112 23.46 10.22 -7.67
N ALA A 113 22.56 11.07 -8.18
CA ALA A 113 22.03 12.19 -7.41
C ALA A 113 21.41 11.69 -6.08
N LEU A 114 21.79 12.32 -4.96
CA LEU A 114 21.38 11.89 -3.62
C LEU A 114 19.90 12.16 -3.32
N TYR A 115 19.35 13.24 -3.88
CA TYR A 115 18.00 13.69 -3.55
C TYR A 115 16.95 13.04 -4.46
N TYR A 116 15.89 12.54 -3.84
CA TYR A 116 14.81 11.82 -4.54
C TYR A 116 14.13 12.67 -5.64
N ARG A 117 14.11 14.00 -5.49
CA ARG A 117 13.45 14.94 -6.42
C ARG A 117 13.97 14.86 -7.85
N PHE A 118 15.19 14.33 -8.05
CA PHE A 118 15.80 14.18 -9.36
C PHE A 118 15.31 12.94 -10.12
N TYR A 119 14.46 12.12 -9.50
CA TYR A 119 13.93 10.87 -10.05
C TYR A 119 12.40 10.86 -10.17
N MET A 120 11.74 12.00 -9.92
CA MET A 120 10.29 12.19 -10.04
C MET A 120 9.95 13.08 -11.21
#